data_AF-A0A1Q8Q7U0-F1
#
_entry.id   AF-A0A1Q8Q7U0-F1
#
_cell.length_a   1.000
_cell.length_b   1.000
_cell.length_c   1.000
_cell.angle_alpha   90.00
_cell.angle_beta   90.00
_cell.angle_gamma   90.00
#
_symmetry.space_group_name_H-M   'P 1'
#
loop_
_entity.id
_entity.type
_entity.pdbx_description
1 polymer ?
#
loop_
_entity_poly.entity_id
_entity_poly.type
_entity_poly.pdbx_seq_one_letter_code
_entity_poly.pdbx_strand_id
1 'polypeptide(L)'
;MNGLIIGLAASGAAFIFLSFFIKDKQRQLQKDLEELSMQMLQEHYQINKKLKIIEEELLISDVPSPASAPAASVNQIIQSQVIALFNQGIDLQQIAGQSSLSVEQVKKILAMNQSSRRDAGV
;
A
#
# COMPACT_ATOMS: atom_id res chain seq x y z
N MET A 1 57.38 48.86 -11.37
CA MET A 1 57.02 47.95 -12.49
C MET A 1 57.08 46.47 -12.08
N ASN A 2 58.16 46.00 -11.45
CA ASN A 2 58.38 44.58 -11.12
C ASN A 2 57.35 43.97 -10.15
N GLY A 3 56.86 44.74 -9.16
CA GLY A 3 55.85 44.24 -8.22
C GLY A 3 54.50 43.87 -8.86
N LEU A 4 54.11 44.55 -9.94
CA LEU A 4 52.90 44.22 -10.70
C LEU A 4 53.07 42.90 -11.47
N ILE A 5 54.25 42.65 -12.03
CA ILE A 5 54.59 41.40 -12.72
C ILE A 5 54.56 40.23 -11.74
N ILE A 6 55.16 40.39 -10.56
CA ILE A 6 55.15 39.36 -9.50
C ILE A 6 53.72 39.10 -9.01
N GLY A 7 52.91 40.15 -8.81
CA GLY A 7 51.52 40.01 -8.36
C GLY A 7 50.66 39.25 -9.37
N LEU A 8 50.80 39.55 -10.67
CA LEU A 8 50.08 38.87 -11.73
C LEU A 8 50.52 37.40 -11.85
N ALA A 9 51.82 37.13 -11.74
CA ALA A 9 52.37 35.77 -11.75
C ALA A 9 51.88 34.94 -10.55
N ALA A 10 51.88 35.53 -9.36
CA ALA A 10 51.40 34.88 -8.13
C ALA A 10 49.88 34.62 -8.17
N SER A 11 49.09 35.57 -8.67
CA SER A 11 47.65 35.37 -8.85
C SER A 11 47.36 34.26 -9.87
N GLY A 12 48.09 34.21 -10.98
CA GLY A 12 47.95 33.13 -11.96
C GLY A 12 48.27 31.76 -11.37
N ALA A 13 49.36 31.66 -10.60
CA ALA A 13 49.70 30.44 -9.87
C ALA A 13 48.58 30.04 -8.89
N ALA A 14 48.04 31.00 -8.13
CA ALA A 14 46.93 30.76 -7.20
C ALA A 14 45.67 30.25 -7.90
N PHE A 15 45.30 30.83 -9.06
CA PHE A 15 44.16 30.35 -9.87
C PHE A 15 44.37 28.91 -10.37
N ILE A 16 45.59 28.55 -10.76
CA ILE A 16 45.91 27.18 -11.17
C ILE A 16 45.67 26.21 -10.00
N PHE A 17 46.20 26.51 -8.81
CA PHE A 17 45.97 25.69 -7.62
C PHE A 17 44.48 25.57 -7.28
N LEU A 18 43.73 26.67 -7.36
CA LEU A 18 42.29 26.67 -7.08
C LEU A 18 41.50 25.84 -8.12
N SER A 19 41.91 25.87 -9.39
CA SER A 19 41.28 25.10 -10.46
C SER A 19 41.41 23.59 -10.24
N PHE A 20 42.52 23.12 -9.69
CA PHE A 20 42.69 21.71 -9.34
C PHE A 20 41.75 21.30 -8.20
N PHE A 21 41.60 22.16 -7.19
CA PHE A 21 40.76 21.87 -6.03
C PHE A 21 39.26 21.81 -6.36
N ILE A 22 38.78 22.72 -7.21
CA ILE A 22 37.36 22.75 -7.63
C ILE A 22 37.02 21.54 -8.50
N LYS A 23 37.90 21.19 -9.45
CA LYS A 23 37.68 20.07 -10.38
C LYS A 23 37.64 18.72 -9.65
N ASP A 24 38.41 18.57 -8.58
CA ASP A 24 38.41 17.37 -7.75
C ASP A 24 37.08 17.22 -6.99
N LYS A 25 36.61 18.29 -6.32
CA LYS A 25 35.29 18.31 -5.66
C LYS A 25 34.14 18.06 -6.63
N GLN A 26 34.14 18.65 -7.82
CA GLN A 26 33.09 18.42 -8.81
C GLN A 26 33.03 16.96 -9.28
N ARG A 27 34.18 16.31 -9.47
CA ARG A 27 34.25 14.88 -9.83
C ARG A 27 33.74 13.99 -8.71
N GLN A 28 34.07 14.30 -7.46
CA GLN A 28 33.59 13.55 -6.31
C GLN A 28 32.06 13.68 -6.18
N LEU A 29 31.53 14.91 -6.26
CA LEU A 29 30.09 15.14 -6.21
C LEU A 29 29.32 14.41 -7.32
N GLN A 30 29.87 14.35 -8.54
CA GLN A 30 29.27 13.58 -9.64
C GLN A 30 29.18 12.09 -9.32
N LYS A 31 30.25 11.51 -8.75
CA LYS A 31 30.28 10.10 -8.34
C LYS A 31 29.27 9.81 -7.24
N ASP A 32 29.22 10.66 -6.21
CA ASP A 32 28.27 10.49 -5.10
C ASP A 32 26.82 10.56 -5.61
N LEU A 33 26.53 11.42 -6.59
CA LEU A 33 25.22 11.51 -7.24
C LEU A 33 24.88 10.26 -8.07
N GLU A 34 25.87 9.72 -8.79
CA GLU A 34 25.71 8.50 -9.58
C GLU A 34 25.47 7.28 -8.68
N GLU A 35 26.22 7.16 -7.59
CA GLU A 35 26.05 6.12 -6.58
C GLU A 35 24.69 6.22 -5.89
N LEU A 36 24.28 7.42 -5.47
CA LEU A 36 22.96 7.67 -4.88
C LEU A 36 21.83 7.33 -5.86
N SER A 37 21.97 7.70 -7.14
CA SER A 37 21.00 7.38 -8.19
C SER A 37 20.87 5.88 -8.40
N MET A 38 22.00 5.16 -8.50
CA MET A 38 22.00 3.71 -8.61
C MET A 38 21.38 3.03 -7.39
N GLN A 39 21.70 3.51 -6.19
CA GLN A 39 21.11 3.01 -4.96
C GLN A 39 19.59 3.23 -4.94
N MET A 40 19.11 4.43 -5.29
CA MET A 40 17.69 4.74 -5.35
C MET A 40 16.97 3.82 -6.36
N LEU A 41 17.56 3.60 -7.55
CA LEU A 41 16.98 2.71 -8.55
C LEU A 41 16.88 1.27 -8.04
N GLN A 42 17.93 0.79 -7.37
CA GLN A 42 17.96 -0.54 -6.78
C GLN A 42 16.94 -0.68 -5.65
N GLU A 43 16.83 0.31 -4.77
CA GLU A 43 15.84 0.36 -3.69
C GLU A 43 14.42 0.39 -4.25
N HIS A 44 14.16 1.23 -5.27
CA HIS A 44 12.87 1.28 -5.95
C HIS A 44 12.51 -0.08 -6.56
N TYR A 45 13.44 -0.75 -7.23
CA TYR A 45 13.21 -2.08 -7.78
C TYR A 45 12.91 -3.11 -6.69
N GLN A 46 13.64 -3.08 -5.57
CA GLN A 46 13.40 -3.97 -4.44
C GLN A 46 12.04 -3.74 -3.80
N ILE A 47 11.61 -2.49 -3.63
CA ILE A 47 10.28 -2.14 -3.13
C ILE A 47 9.21 -2.70 -4.05
N ASN A 48 9.30 -2.46 -5.36
CA ASN A 48 8.36 -2.99 -6.34
C ASN A 48 8.29 -4.52 -6.33
N LYS A 49 9.44 -5.19 -6.19
CA LYS A 49 9.47 -6.66 -6.09
C LYS A 49 8.79 -7.16 -4.81
N LYS A 50 9.08 -6.54 -3.67
CA LYS A 50 8.44 -6.88 -2.39
C LYS A 50 6.94 -6.62 -2.45
N LEU A 51 6.52 -5.50 -3.04
CA LEU A 51 5.12 -5.15 -3.25
C LEU A 51 4.43 -6.18 -4.16
N LYS A 52 5.05 -6.56 -5.27
CA LYS A 52 4.55 -7.61 -6.17
C LYS A 52 4.39 -8.97 -5.47
N ILE A 53 5.35 -9.37 -4.64
CA ILE A 53 5.24 -10.61 -3.86
C ILE A 53 4.08 -10.51 -2.87
N ILE A 54 3.93 -9.37 -2.18
CA ILE A 54 2.80 -9.14 -1.28
C ILE A 54 1.48 -9.15 -2.05
N GLU A 55 1.42 -8.59 -3.27
CA GLU A 55 0.24 -8.68 -4.13
C GLU A 55 -0.07 -10.12 -4.53
N GLU A 56 0.94 -10.91 -4.92
CA GLU A 56 0.77 -12.33 -5.26
C GLU A 56 0.32 -13.15 -4.04
N GLU A 57 0.93 -12.93 -2.87
CA GLU A 57 0.55 -13.58 -1.61
C GLU A 57 -0.83 -13.11 -1.10
N LEU A 58 -1.19 -11.84 -1.28
CA LEU A 58 -2.51 -11.31 -0.96
C LEU A 58 -3.57 -11.82 -1.95
N LEU A 59 -3.25 -11.91 -3.23
CA LEU A 59 -4.08 -12.59 -4.26
C LEU A 59 -4.31 -14.06 -3.92
N ILE A 60 -3.38 -14.66 -3.18
CA ILE A 60 -3.50 -16.03 -2.63
C ILE A 60 -4.23 -16.04 -1.27
N SER A 61 -4.16 -14.95 -0.50
CA SER A 61 -4.75 -14.82 0.84
C SER A 61 -6.17 -14.21 0.87
N ASP A 62 -6.64 -13.64 -0.25
CA ASP A 62 -7.97 -13.04 -0.45
C ASP A 62 -8.68 -13.86 -1.55
N VAL A 63 -9.43 -14.92 -1.24
CA VAL A 63 -10.86 -14.80 -0.91
C VAL A 63 -11.41 -13.37 -1.09
N PRO A 64 -12.44 -13.14 -1.91
CA PRO A 64 -12.41 -12.26 -3.08
C PRO A 64 -12.51 -10.74 -2.82
N SER A 65 -11.90 -9.96 -3.73
CA SER A 65 -12.08 -8.50 -3.90
C SER A 65 -13.45 -8.13 -4.51
N PRO A 66 -14.15 -7.07 -4.03
CA PRO A 66 -15.44 -6.65 -4.56
C PRO A 66 -15.42 -5.83 -5.84
N ALA A 67 -14.28 -5.68 -6.51
CA ALA A 67 -14.25 -5.14 -7.87
C ALA A 67 -14.45 -6.22 -8.95
N SER A 68 -14.40 -7.50 -8.55
CA SER A 68 -14.83 -8.67 -9.33
C SER A 68 -15.40 -9.73 -8.37
N ALA A 69 -16.54 -9.40 -7.73
CA ALA A 69 -17.39 -10.25 -6.89
C ALA A 69 -16.76 -11.03 -5.69
N PRO A 70 -17.16 -10.70 -4.44
CA PRO A 70 -17.13 -11.61 -3.31
C PRO A 70 -18.57 -12.02 -3.00
N ALA A 71 -19.12 -12.94 -3.79
CA ALA A 71 -20.49 -13.41 -3.55
C ALA A 71 -20.65 -14.12 -2.18
N ALA A 72 -19.55 -14.46 -1.49
CA ALA A 72 -19.56 -15.12 -0.20
C ALA A 72 -19.52 -14.17 1.01
N SER A 73 -18.73 -13.07 0.98
CA SER A 73 -18.60 -12.17 2.15
C SER A 73 -19.74 -11.15 2.25
N VAL A 74 -20.28 -10.69 1.12
CA VAL A 74 -21.51 -9.88 1.09
C VAL A 74 -22.67 -10.65 1.72
N ASN A 75 -22.73 -11.96 1.45
CA ASN A 75 -23.74 -12.82 2.04
C ASN A 75 -23.56 -12.92 3.57
N GLN A 76 -22.34 -13.00 4.09
CA GLN A 76 -22.10 -13.01 5.55
C GLN A 76 -22.43 -11.69 6.24
N ILE A 77 -22.16 -10.54 5.61
CA ILE A 77 -22.52 -9.22 6.15
C ILE A 77 -24.05 -9.05 6.15
N ILE A 78 -24.72 -9.45 5.07
CA ILE A 78 -26.19 -9.40 5.00
C ILE A 78 -26.80 -10.39 6.01
N GLN A 79 -26.22 -11.59 6.17
CA GLN A 79 -26.66 -12.56 7.17
C GLN A 79 -26.51 -12.03 8.61
N SER A 80 -25.37 -11.42 8.94
CA SER A 80 -25.14 -10.85 10.27
C SER A 80 -26.08 -9.67 10.56
N GLN A 81 -26.36 -8.84 9.55
CA GLN A 81 -27.36 -7.77 9.63
C GLN A 81 -28.77 -8.32 9.88
N VAL A 82 -29.19 -9.34 9.12
CA VAL A 82 -30.49 -10.00 9.30
C VAL A 82 -30.62 -10.59 10.71
N ILE A 83 -29.59 -11.27 11.21
CA ILE A 83 -29.57 -11.85 12.56
C ILE A 83 -29.63 -10.75 13.64
N ALA A 84 -28.89 -9.66 13.46
CA ALA A 84 -28.90 -8.53 14.39
C ALA A 84 -30.29 -7.89 14.49
N LEU A 85 -30.95 -7.65 13.34
CA LEU A 85 -32.30 -7.08 13.29
C LEU A 85 -33.35 -8.03 13.89
N PHE A 86 -33.23 -9.33 13.66
CA PHE A 86 -34.13 -10.33 14.25
C PHE A 86 -33.98 -10.43 15.78
N ASN A 87 -32.75 -10.39 16.29
CA ASN A 87 -32.49 -10.37 17.74
C ASN A 87 -32.98 -9.07 18.41
N GLN A 88 -33.17 -7.99 17.65
CA GLN A 88 -33.78 -6.74 18.11
C GLN A 88 -35.31 -6.81 18.18
N GLY A 89 -35.93 -7.93 17.81
CA GLY A 89 -37.38 -8.13 17.86
C GLY A 89 -38.14 -7.50 16.69
N ILE A 90 -37.44 -7.16 15.60
CA ILE A 90 -38.05 -6.57 14.39
C ILE A 90 -38.77 -7.68 13.59
N ASP A 91 -39.95 -7.36 13.05
CA ASP A 91 -40.74 -8.32 12.28
C ASP A 91 -40.05 -8.74 10.96
N LEU A 92 -40.22 -10.01 10.59
CA LEU A 92 -39.58 -10.63 9.42
C LEU A 92 -39.85 -9.87 8.11
N GLN A 93 -41.04 -9.27 7.95
CA GLN A 93 -41.35 -8.49 6.74
C GLN A 93 -40.56 -7.19 6.68
N GLN A 94 -40.32 -6.55 7.82
CA GLN A 94 -39.55 -5.32 7.90
C GLN A 94 -38.06 -5.57 7.69
N ILE A 95 -37.53 -6.69 8.19
CA ILE A 95 -36.15 -7.11 7.96
C ILE A 95 -35.90 -7.37 6.47
N ALA A 96 -36.83 -8.04 5.79
CA ALA A 96 -36.79 -8.28 4.35
C ALA A 96 -36.71 -6.96 3.57
N GLY A 97 -37.58 -5.99 3.90
CA GLY A 97 -37.57 -4.65 3.30
C GLY A 97 -36.29 -3.85 3.56
N GLN A 98 -35.75 -3.89 4.78
CA GLN A 98 -34.52 -3.15 5.14
C GLN A 98 -33.24 -3.79 4.61
N SER A 99 -33.22 -5.11 4.45
CA SER A 99 -32.04 -5.87 4.02
C SER A 99 -32.03 -6.15 2.51
N SER A 100 -33.02 -5.63 1.77
CA SER A 100 -33.22 -5.91 0.33
C SER A 100 -33.31 -7.41 0.00
N LEU A 101 -33.87 -8.21 0.90
CA LEU A 101 -34.02 -9.66 0.78
C LEU A 101 -35.49 -10.05 0.77
N SER A 102 -35.83 -11.23 0.21
CA SER A 102 -37.18 -11.76 0.33
C SER A 102 -37.42 -12.39 1.71
N VAL A 103 -38.69 -12.43 2.15
CA VAL A 103 -39.09 -13.03 3.44
C VAL A 103 -38.64 -14.51 3.53
N GLU A 104 -38.68 -15.22 2.39
CA GLU A 104 -38.21 -16.60 2.25
C GLU A 104 -36.68 -16.71 2.50
N GLN A 105 -35.90 -15.77 1.98
CA GLN A 105 -34.44 -15.73 2.18
C GLN A 105 -34.07 -15.42 3.63
N VAL A 106 -34.76 -14.47 4.26
CA VAL A 106 -34.60 -14.14 5.68
C VAL A 106 -34.88 -15.36 6.55
N LYS A 107 -35.99 -16.07 6.28
CA LYS A 107 -36.36 -17.30 7.01
C LYS A 107 -35.32 -18.41 6.85
N LYS A 108 -34.77 -18.58 5.64
CA LYS A 108 -33.73 -19.57 5.35
C LYS A 108 -32.41 -19.26 6.09
N ILE A 109 -32.02 -17.99 6.13
CA ILE A 109 -30.83 -17.52 6.86
C ILE A 109 -30.97 -17.75 8.36
N LEU A 110 -32.12 -17.40 8.94
CA LEU A 110 -32.38 -17.59 10.37
C LEU A 110 -32.43 -19.08 10.74
N ALA A 111 -33.04 -19.93 9.91
CA ALA A 111 -33.05 -21.38 10.13
C ALA A 111 -31.63 -21.99 10.09
N MET A 112 -30.80 -21.57 9.13
CA MET A 112 -29.41 -22.02 8.99
C MET A 112 -28.51 -21.55 10.15
N ASN A 113 -28.78 -20.36 10.70
CA ASN A 113 -28.09 -19.88 11.90
C ASN A 113 -28.52 -20.66 13.15
N GLN A 114 -29.81 -20.95 13.31
CA GLN A 114 -30.33 -21.73 14.45
C GLN A 114 -29.80 -23.18 14.47
N SER A 115 -29.60 -23.80 13.30
CA SER A 115 -28.91 -25.10 13.22
C SER A 115 -27.44 -24.97 13.62
N SER A 116 -26.72 -23.97 13.10
CA SER A 116 -25.30 -23.75 13.44
C SER A 116 -25.08 -23.42 14.93
N ARG A 117 -26.02 -22.72 15.58
CA ARG A 117 -25.96 -22.43 17.02
C ARG A 117 -26.31 -23.64 17.90
N ARG A 118 -27.06 -24.62 17.39
CA ARG A 118 -27.30 -25.89 18.10
C ARG A 118 -26.05 -26.77 18.13
N ASP A 119 -25.22 -26.69 17.10
CA ASP A 119 -23.99 -27.50 16.99
C ASP A 119 -22.79 -26.88 17.73
N ALA A 120 -22.84 -25.58 18.04
CA ALA A 120 -21.79 -24.83 18.74
C ALA A 120 -22.04 -24.67 20.27
N GLY A 121 -22.99 -25.40 20.83
CA GLY A 121 -23.39 -25.29 22.24
C GLY A 121 -23.14 -26.57 23.04
N VAL A 122 -21.97 -26.63 23.70
CA VAL A 122 -21.89 -26.91 25.13
C VAL A 122 -21.14 -25.75 25.77
#